data_AF-A0A7W3LWC7-F1
#
_entry.id   AF-A0A7W3LWC7-F1
#
_cell.length_a   1.000
_cell.length_b   1.000
_cell.length_c   1.000
_cell.angle_alpha   90.00
_cell.angle_beta   90.00
_cell.angle_gamma   90.00
#
_symmetry.space_group_name_H-M   'P 1'
#
loop_
_entity.id
_entity.type
_entity.pdbx_description
1 polymer ?
#
loop_
_entity_poly.entity_id
_entity_poly.type
_entity_poly.pdbx_seq_one_letter_code
_entity_poly.pdbx_strand_id
1 'polypeptide(L)'
;MSFGNFARKARDPSLPHRRRASALGSCVQLYRPIGYHPTLDYLNAKAGPLLRDEGALLRALELLEASRALWHEDVRRYDARRRAAKRRGRRVPRPAEVSPAAGPAHWYGAPREAALHALRFWRRGRSARLLGAAGTPLAGDAHATVRLLDATLAAEGRLAPADLAELAVLAERLGDPADPAEYQRVRELRTVLRHIRTAADPPEWPGAGSGQAEVPYMTSTA
;
A
#
# COMPACT_ATOMS: atom_id res chain seq x y z
N MET A 1 18.96 -6.78 -9.15
CA MET A 1 19.44 -5.60 -8.40
C MET A 1 18.58 -5.41 -7.14
N SER A 2 19.14 -4.95 -6.02
CA SER A 2 18.45 -4.82 -4.73
C SER A 2 18.02 -3.39 -4.40
N PHE A 3 17.12 -3.24 -3.41
CA PHE A 3 16.65 -1.94 -2.91
C PHE A 3 17.80 -1.05 -2.47
N GLY A 4 18.72 -1.55 -1.63
CA GLY A 4 19.83 -0.76 -1.10
C GLY A 4 20.76 -0.20 -2.18
N ASN A 5 20.92 -0.93 -3.30
CA ASN A 5 21.71 -0.43 -4.43
C ASN A 5 21.06 0.79 -5.10
N PHE A 6 19.74 0.76 -5.29
CA PHE A 6 19.01 1.88 -5.85
C PHE A 6 18.91 3.05 -4.86
N ALA A 7 18.75 2.76 -3.57
CA ALA A 7 18.74 3.78 -2.52
C ALA A 7 20.07 4.56 -2.47
N ARG A 8 21.22 3.87 -2.64
CA ARG A 8 22.52 4.53 -2.76
C ARG A 8 22.60 5.45 -3.97
N LYS A 9 22.12 4.99 -5.13
CA LYS A 9 22.08 5.81 -6.36
C LYS A 9 21.14 7.01 -6.23
N ALA A 10 20.04 6.89 -5.49
CA ALA A 10 19.15 8.01 -5.24
C ALA A 10 19.81 9.10 -4.37
N ARG A 11 20.68 8.70 -3.43
CA ARG A 11 21.45 9.61 -2.57
C ARG A 11 22.65 10.25 -3.25
N ASP A 12 23.22 9.59 -4.25
CA ASP A 12 24.48 10.00 -4.86
C ASP A 12 24.36 11.36 -5.59
N PRO A 13 24.96 12.44 -5.06
CA PRO A 13 24.85 13.78 -5.64
C PRO A 13 25.66 13.93 -6.93
N SER A 14 26.58 13.01 -7.23
CA SER A 14 27.35 13.01 -8.48
C SER A 14 26.51 12.58 -9.70
N LEU A 15 25.35 11.96 -9.47
CA LEU A 15 24.45 11.53 -10.53
C LEU A 15 23.47 12.64 -10.92
N PRO A 16 23.15 12.80 -12.23
CA PRO A 16 22.08 13.68 -12.66
C PRO A 16 20.78 13.41 -11.91
N HIS A 17 20.08 14.47 -11.50
CA HIS A 17 18.85 14.37 -10.71
C HIS A 17 17.82 13.37 -11.27
N ARG A 18 17.62 13.36 -12.60
CA ARG A 18 16.73 12.39 -13.27
C ARG A 18 17.13 10.93 -13.02
N ARG A 19 18.44 10.62 -12.99
CA ARG A 19 18.92 9.26 -12.70
C ARG A 19 18.67 8.88 -11.24
N ARG A 20 18.82 9.83 -10.31
CA ARG A 20 18.49 9.67 -8.89
C ARG A 20 17.00 9.41 -8.70
N ALA A 21 16.14 10.17 -9.39
CA ALA A 21 14.69 9.98 -9.35
C ALA A 21 14.26 8.63 -9.94
N SER A 22 14.87 8.19 -11.05
CA SER A 22 14.66 6.85 -11.59
C SER A 22 15.10 5.75 -10.62
N ALA A 23 16.19 5.96 -9.88
CA ALA A 23 16.62 5.03 -8.84
C ALA A 23 15.60 4.95 -7.68
N LEU A 24 15.02 6.08 -7.25
CA LEU A 24 13.90 6.08 -6.31
C LEU A 24 12.69 5.32 -6.87
N GLY A 25 12.36 5.49 -8.15
CA GLY A 25 11.33 4.70 -8.85
C GLY A 25 11.61 3.20 -8.75
N SER A 26 12.86 2.77 -8.95
CA SER A 26 13.24 1.36 -8.77
C SER A 26 13.10 0.88 -7.32
N CYS A 27 13.41 1.71 -6.32
CA CYS A 27 13.12 1.40 -4.92
C CYS A 27 11.62 1.17 -4.70
N VAL A 28 10.77 2.03 -5.26
CA VAL A 28 9.32 1.89 -5.19
C VAL A 28 8.87 0.61 -5.88
N GLN A 29 9.42 0.27 -7.06
CA GLN A 29 9.08 -0.95 -7.79
C GLN A 29 9.44 -2.23 -7.01
N LEU A 30 10.46 -2.20 -6.16
CA LEU A 30 10.83 -3.34 -5.31
C LEU A 30 10.03 -3.43 -4.01
N TYR A 31 9.43 -2.34 -3.55
CA TYR A 31 8.70 -2.28 -2.29
C TYR A 31 7.17 -2.24 -2.51
N ARG A 32 6.64 -1.27 -3.25
CA ARG A 32 5.22 -1.16 -3.69
C ARG A 32 4.16 -1.31 -2.58
N PRO A 33 4.29 -0.66 -1.41
CA PRO A 33 3.39 -0.87 -0.26
C PRO A 33 1.91 -0.61 -0.56
N ILE A 34 1.63 0.33 -1.48
CA ILE A 34 0.26 0.61 -1.96
C ILE A 34 0.17 0.55 -3.49
N GLY A 35 1.05 -0.23 -4.13
CA GLY A 35 1.22 -0.26 -5.58
C GLY A 35 2.14 0.84 -6.11
N TYR A 36 2.68 0.67 -7.33
CA TYR A 36 3.75 1.54 -7.87
C TYR A 36 3.35 3.01 -8.01
N HIS A 37 2.31 3.29 -8.82
CA HIS A 37 1.90 4.68 -9.07
C HIS A 37 1.30 5.37 -7.84
N PRO A 38 0.42 4.73 -7.04
CA PRO A 38 -0.07 5.35 -5.81
C PRO A 38 1.05 5.64 -4.82
N THR A 39 2.09 4.80 -4.75
CA THR A 39 3.25 5.06 -3.89
C THR A 39 4.03 6.30 -4.35
N LEU A 40 4.28 6.47 -5.65
CA LEU A 40 4.95 7.67 -6.16
C LEU A 40 4.12 8.94 -5.96
N ASP A 41 2.80 8.87 -6.16
CA ASP A 41 1.89 9.98 -5.91
C ASP A 41 1.86 10.35 -4.41
N TYR A 42 1.82 9.35 -3.52
CA TYR A 42 1.89 9.54 -2.07
C TYR A 42 3.22 10.16 -1.63
N LEU A 43 4.34 9.68 -2.16
CA LEU A 43 5.66 10.26 -1.88
C LEU A 43 5.75 11.71 -2.35
N ASN A 44 5.23 12.05 -3.53
CA ASN A 44 5.19 13.45 -3.98
C ASN A 44 4.35 14.32 -3.03
N ALA A 45 3.20 13.81 -2.56
CA ALA A 45 2.34 14.54 -1.64
C ALA A 45 3.00 14.77 -0.27
N LYS A 46 3.75 13.80 0.25
CA LYS A 46 4.39 13.90 1.58
C LYS A 46 5.73 14.62 1.57
N ALA A 47 6.52 14.47 0.51
CA ALA A 47 7.90 14.96 0.47
C ALA A 47 8.10 16.20 -0.42
N GLY A 48 7.16 16.47 -1.34
CA GLY A 48 7.27 17.52 -2.35
C GLY A 48 7.61 16.99 -3.76
N PRO A 49 7.86 17.89 -4.73
CA PRO A 49 7.98 17.53 -6.15
C PRO A 49 9.30 16.78 -6.46
N LEU A 50 9.23 15.45 -6.50
CA LEU A 50 10.39 14.54 -6.57
C LEU A 50 11.29 14.71 -7.79
N LEU A 51 10.76 15.24 -8.90
CA LEU A 51 11.48 15.42 -10.17
C LEU A 51 12.14 16.80 -10.30
N ARG A 52 11.87 17.71 -9.36
CA ARG A 52 12.31 19.11 -9.42
C ARG A 52 13.05 19.56 -8.16
N ASP A 53 12.83 18.89 -7.04
CA ASP A 53 13.45 19.20 -5.75
C ASP A 53 14.29 18.01 -5.27
N GLU A 54 15.60 18.22 -5.15
CA GLU A 54 16.53 17.22 -4.62
C GLU A 54 16.26 16.89 -3.14
N GLY A 55 15.88 17.90 -2.35
CA GLY A 55 15.49 17.72 -0.97
C GLY A 55 14.23 16.86 -0.85
N ALA A 56 13.23 17.09 -1.71
CA ALA A 56 12.04 16.25 -1.77
C ALA A 56 12.36 14.79 -2.11
N LEU A 57 13.31 14.56 -3.04
CA LEU A 57 13.74 13.22 -3.40
C LEU A 57 14.35 12.49 -2.20
N LEU A 58 15.21 13.15 -1.41
CA LEU A 58 15.84 12.56 -0.23
C LEU A 58 14.82 12.30 0.88
N ARG A 59 13.95 13.26 1.19
CA ARG A 59 12.83 13.08 2.14
C ARG A 59 11.93 11.90 1.75
N ALA A 60 11.63 11.75 0.45
CA ALA A 60 10.83 10.63 -0.03
C ALA A 60 11.53 9.28 0.14
N LEU A 61 12.85 9.23 -0.08
CA LEU A 61 13.63 8.03 0.15
C LEU A 61 13.62 7.63 1.64
N GLU A 62 13.77 8.60 2.54
CA GLU A 62 13.71 8.39 3.99
C GLU A 62 12.34 7.84 4.43
N LEU A 63 11.24 8.43 3.95
CA LEU A 63 9.88 7.93 4.21
C LEU A 63 9.72 6.47 3.74
N LEU A 64 10.22 6.16 2.54
CA LEU A 64 10.13 4.83 1.96
C LEU A 64 10.94 3.81 2.75
N GLU A 65 12.14 4.18 3.21
CA GLU A 65 13.00 3.34 4.03
C GLU A 65 12.45 3.12 5.43
N ALA A 66 11.90 4.16 6.07
CA ALA A 66 11.25 4.05 7.37
C ALA A 66 10.10 3.02 7.33
N SER A 67 9.22 3.14 6.34
CA SER A 67 8.15 2.16 6.12
C SER A 67 8.71 0.76 5.86
N ARG A 68 9.74 0.64 5.01
CA ARG A 68 10.35 -0.65 4.68
C ARG A 68 11.05 -1.30 5.88
N ALA A 69 11.65 -0.52 6.78
CA ALA A 69 12.29 -1.02 7.99
C ALA A 69 11.27 -1.69 8.93
N LEU A 70 10.11 -1.06 9.10
CA LEU A 70 8.99 -1.63 9.85
C LEU A 70 8.48 -2.93 9.20
N TRP A 71 8.33 -2.98 7.88
CA TRP A 71 7.99 -4.21 7.18
C TRP A 71 8.99 -5.35 7.45
N HIS A 72 10.30 -5.06 7.40
CA HIS A 72 11.32 -6.06 7.73
C HIS A 72 11.26 -6.53 9.17
N GLU A 73 10.90 -5.66 10.11
CA GLU A 73 10.66 -6.06 11.49
C GLU A 73 9.48 -7.04 11.59
N ASP A 74 8.40 -6.79 10.86
CA ASP A 74 7.22 -7.66 10.80
C ASP A 74 7.60 -9.06 10.30
N VAL A 75 8.38 -9.10 9.21
CA VAL A 75 8.90 -10.35 8.64
C VAL A 75 9.72 -11.12 9.67
N ARG A 76 10.66 -10.45 10.37
CA ARG A 76 11.47 -11.10 11.42
C ARG A 76 10.59 -11.64 12.56
N ARG A 77 9.56 -10.89 12.97
CA ARG A 77 8.63 -11.27 14.04
C ARG A 77 7.80 -12.48 13.64
N TYR A 78 7.27 -12.47 12.41
CA TYR A 78 6.56 -13.61 11.84
C TYR A 78 7.46 -14.85 11.80
N ASP A 79 8.70 -14.73 11.32
CA ASP A 79 9.65 -15.84 11.26
C ASP A 79 10.00 -16.40 12.64
N ALA A 80 10.16 -15.54 13.65
CA ALA A 80 10.38 -15.96 15.03
C ALA A 80 9.18 -16.76 15.57
N ARG A 81 7.95 -16.26 15.38
CA ARG A 81 6.71 -16.95 15.75
C ARG A 81 6.58 -18.31 15.05
N ARG A 82 6.84 -18.35 13.73
CA ARG A 82 6.78 -19.57 12.93
C ARG A 82 7.84 -20.59 13.35
N ARG A 83 9.07 -20.16 13.64
CA ARG A 83 10.11 -21.05 14.20
C ARG A 83 9.68 -21.66 15.54
N ALA A 84 9.12 -20.86 16.43
CA ALA A 84 8.60 -21.35 17.71
C ALA A 84 7.41 -22.32 17.54
N ALA A 85 6.49 -22.04 16.61
CA ALA A 85 5.37 -22.95 16.31
C ALA A 85 5.84 -24.28 15.71
N LYS A 86 6.81 -24.25 14.78
CA LYS A 86 7.43 -25.45 14.20
C LYS A 86 8.08 -26.33 15.27
N ARG A 87 8.79 -25.75 16.25
CA ARG A 87 9.37 -26.49 17.39
C ARG A 87 8.31 -27.17 18.27
N ARG A 88 7.10 -26.61 18.34
CA ARG A 88 5.95 -27.18 19.06
C ARG A 88 5.10 -28.11 18.17
N GLY A 89 5.63 -28.61 17.05
CA GLY A 89 4.93 -29.51 16.13
C GLY A 89 3.98 -28.85 15.13
N ARG A 90 3.70 -27.54 15.23
CA ARG A 90 2.77 -26.82 14.34
C ARG A 90 3.46 -26.31 13.07
N ARG A 91 3.66 -27.22 12.10
CA ARG A 91 4.40 -26.96 10.84
C ARG A 91 3.60 -26.22 9.78
N VAL A 92 2.27 -26.31 9.78
CA VAL A 92 1.38 -25.58 8.86
C VAL A 92 0.90 -24.27 9.53
N PRO A 93 0.96 -23.11 8.85
CA PRO A 93 0.34 -21.87 9.34
C PRO A 93 -1.18 -22.01 9.45
N ARG A 94 -1.84 -21.28 10.36
CA ARG A 94 -3.31 -21.20 10.36
C ARG A 94 -3.82 -20.48 9.11
N PRO A 95 -5.03 -20.75 8.62
CA PRO A 95 -5.60 -20.03 7.46
C PRO A 95 -5.61 -18.50 7.61
N ALA A 96 -5.80 -18.00 8.83
CA ALA A 96 -5.77 -16.55 9.13
C ALA A 96 -4.34 -15.97 9.23
N GLU A 97 -3.29 -16.79 9.28
CA GLU A 97 -1.90 -16.33 9.33
C GLU A 97 -1.40 -15.98 7.92
N VAL A 98 -1.44 -14.69 7.57
CA VAL A 98 -0.82 -14.19 6.34
C VAL A 98 0.66 -13.92 6.58
N SER A 99 1.51 -14.43 5.69
CA SER A 99 2.95 -14.17 5.74
C SER A 99 3.28 -12.79 5.15
N PRO A 100 3.93 -11.87 5.90
CA PRO A 100 4.36 -10.58 5.38
C PRO A 100 5.52 -10.72 4.36
N ALA A 101 6.15 -11.90 4.26
CA ALA A 101 7.23 -12.16 3.31
C ALA A 101 6.77 -12.20 1.83
N ALA A 102 5.47 -12.36 1.56
CA ALA A 102 4.92 -12.28 0.21
C ALA A 102 5.01 -10.88 -0.41
N GLY A 103 5.29 -9.86 0.42
CA GLY A 103 5.37 -8.46 0.04
C GLY A 103 4.57 -7.59 1.01
N PRO A 104 4.83 -6.27 1.05
CA PRO A 104 4.06 -5.38 1.90
C PRO A 104 2.61 -5.28 1.40
N ALA A 105 1.67 -5.50 2.30
CA ALA A 105 0.24 -5.40 2.00
C ALA A 105 -0.30 -3.96 2.09
N HIS A 106 0.46 -3.06 2.74
CA HIS A 106 0.10 -1.69 3.06
C HIS A 106 1.37 -0.86 3.33
N TRP A 107 1.20 0.45 3.52
CA TRP A 107 2.27 1.31 4.02
C TRP A 107 2.44 1.15 5.54
N TYR A 108 3.55 0.54 5.96
CA TYR A 108 3.86 0.40 7.38
C TYR A 108 4.13 1.78 8.03
N GLY A 109 3.60 1.96 9.24
CA GLY A 109 3.66 3.21 10.02
C GLY A 109 2.48 4.16 9.79
N ALA A 110 1.82 4.09 8.64
CA ALA A 110 0.65 4.92 8.33
C ALA A 110 -0.35 4.18 7.39
N PRO A 111 -0.84 2.99 7.77
CA PRO A 111 -1.63 2.13 6.89
C PRO A 111 -2.91 2.81 6.37
N ARG A 112 -3.69 3.42 7.28
CA ARG A 112 -4.96 4.08 6.94
C ARG A 112 -4.76 5.29 6.01
N GLU A 113 -3.85 6.19 6.37
CA GLU A 113 -3.54 7.39 5.58
C GLU A 113 -3.14 7.03 4.14
N ALA A 114 -2.18 6.11 3.98
CA ALA A 114 -1.69 5.70 2.68
C ALA A 114 -2.75 4.94 1.87
N ALA A 115 -3.60 4.14 2.53
CA ALA A 115 -4.71 3.46 1.87
C ALA A 115 -5.75 4.44 1.34
N LEU A 116 -6.15 5.44 2.14
CA LEU A 116 -7.04 6.52 1.70
C LEU A 116 -6.43 7.31 0.54
N HIS A 117 -5.11 7.58 0.59
CA HIS A 117 -4.41 8.22 -0.52
C HIS A 117 -4.48 7.39 -1.81
N ALA A 118 -4.25 6.07 -1.70
CA ALA A 118 -4.39 5.16 -2.83
C ALA A 118 -5.82 5.15 -3.41
N LEU A 119 -6.84 5.16 -2.56
CA LEU A 119 -8.24 5.24 -3.00
C LEU A 119 -8.55 6.54 -3.74
N ARG A 120 -8.06 7.68 -3.24
CA ARG A 120 -8.17 8.98 -3.96
C ARG A 120 -7.46 8.94 -5.31
N PHE A 121 -6.30 8.28 -5.39
CA PHE A 121 -5.59 8.07 -6.66
C PHE A 121 -6.43 7.24 -7.65
N TRP A 122 -7.02 6.14 -7.21
CA TRP A 122 -7.90 5.31 -8.05
C TRP A 122 -9.15 6.07 -8.49
N ARG A 123 -9.77 6.84 -7.61
CA ARG A 123 -10.95 7.66 -7.90
C ARG A 123 -10.70 8.68 -9.00
N ARG A 124 -9.60 9.44 -8.91
CA ARG A 124 -9.30 10.58 -9.81
C ARG A 124 -9.09 10.17 -11.27
N GLY A 125 -8.48 9.02 -11.52
CA GLY A 125 -7.99 8.69 -12.88
C GLY A 125 -8.26 7.28 -13.36
N ARG A 126 -8.95 6.43 -12.56
CA ARG A 126 -9.12 5.02 -12.87
C ARG A 126 -10.50 4.45 -12.58
N SER A 127 -11.47 5.26 -12.11
CA SER A 127 -12.85 4.81 -11.89
C SER A 127 -13.48 4.25 -13.17
N ALA A 128 -13.34 4.92 -14.31
CA ALA A 128 -13.81 4.42 -15.61
C ALA A 128 -13.16 3.08 -15.98
N ARG A 129 -11.87 2.91 -15.69
CA ARG A 129 -11.14 1.64 -15.89
C ARG A 129 -11.69 0.53 -14.99
N LEU A 130 -12.00 0.85 -13.73
CA LEU A 130 -12.60 -0.09 -12.76
C LEU A 130 -14.03 -0.49 -13.12
N LEU A 131 -14.82 0.41 -13.71
CA LEU A 131 -16.19 0.15 -14.19
C LEU A 131 -16.21 -0.68 -15.48
N GLY A 132 -15.40 -0.27 -16.47
CA GLY A 132 -15.24 -1.02 -17.73
C GLY A 132 -16.48 -0.99 -18.60
N ALA A 133 -16.55 -1.93 -19.52
CA ALA A 133 -17.71 -2.03 -20.42
C ALA A 133 -18.94 -2.56 -19.67
N ALA A 134 -20.08 -1.95 -19.95
CA ALA A 134 -21.38 -2.43 -19.49
C ALA A 134 -21.65 -3.84 -20.05
N GLY A 135 -22.42 -4.64 -19.30
CA GLY A 135 -22.77 -6.02 -19.70
C GLY A 135 -21.66 -7.05 -19.51
N THR A 136 -20.51 -6.67 -18.94
CA THR A 136 -19.47 -7.65 -18.58
C THR A 136 -19.86 -8.42 -17.31
N PRO A 137 -19.41 -9.69 -17.14
CA PRO A 137 -19.71 -10.48 -15.95
C PRO A 137 -19.31 -9.78 -14.63
N LEU A 138 -18.23 -8.99 -14.67
CA LEU A 138 -17.72 -8.24 -13.52
C LEU A 138 -18.37 -6.86 -13.31
N ALA A 139 -19.36 -6.47 -14.13
CA ALA A 139 -19.96 -5.14 -14.05
C ALA A 139 -20.57 -4.87 -12.66
N GLY A 140 -21.29 -5.83 -12.09
CA GLY A 140 -21.89 -5.68 -10.75
C GLY A 140 -20.81 -5.49 -9.66
N ASP A 141 -19.77 -6.31 -9.69
CA ASP A 141 -18.66 -6.24 -8.74
C ASP A 141 -17.86 -4.94 -8.85
N ALA A 142 -17.69 -4.44 -10.07
CA ALA A 142 -17.07 -3.17 -10.34
C ALA A 142 -17.86 -2.00 -9.75
N HIS A 143 -19.19 -1.96 -9.94
CA HIS A 143 -20.04 -0.93 -9.37
C HIS A 143 -20.03 -0.98 -7.84
N ALA A 144 -20.15 -2.17 -7.24
CA ALA A 144 -20.06 -2.35 -5.80
C ALA A 144 -18.71 -1.87 -5.24
N THR A 145 -17.61 -2.21 -5.92
CA THR A 145 -16.25 -1.76 -5.54
C THR A 145 -16.13 -0.24 -5.56
N VAL A 146 -16.66 0.43 -6.60
CA VAL A 146 -16.62 1.90 -6.72
C VAL A 146 -17.51 2.57 -5.66
N ARG A 147 -18.68 1.99 -5.36
CA ARG A 147 -19.56 2.47 -4.29
C ARG A 147 -18.89 2.38 -2.92
N LEU A 148 -18.28 1.23 -2.60
CA LEU A 148 -17.54 1.04 -1.36
C LEU A 148 -16.32 1.96 -1.26
N LEU A 149 -15.63 2.19 -2.38
CA LEU A 149 -14.54 3.18 -2.45
C LEU A 149 -15.06 4.56 -2.03
N ASP A 150 -16.20 4.99 -2.57
CA ASP A 150 -16.78 6.29 -2.27
C ASP A 150 -17.22 6.42 -0.82
N ALA A 151 -17.91 5.39 -0.31
CA ALA A 151 -18.29 5.31 1.09
C ALA A 151 -17.05 5.40 2.00
N THR A 152 -15.97 4.69 1.65
CA THR A 152 -14.72 4.71 2.41
C THR A 152 -14.08 6.09 2.40
N LEU A 153 -14.07 6.78 1.26
CA LEU A 153 -13.51 8.13 1.16
C LEU A 153 -14.35 9.15 1.94
N ALA A 154 -15.68 9.08 1.81
CA ALA A 154 -16.61 9.97 2.50
C ALA A 154 -16.55 9.80 4.02
N ALA A 155 -16.39 8.58 4.50
CA ALA A 155 -16.30 8.26 5.93
C ALA A 155 -14.86 8.26 6.48
N GLU A 156 -13.87 8.66 5.70
CA GLU A 156 -12.44 8.62 6.06
C GLU A 156 -11.97 7.24 6.60
N GLY A 157 -12.51 6.18 6.01
CA GLY A 157 -12.26 4.80 6.40
C GLY A 157 -13.07 4.33 7.61
N ARG A 158 -14.13 5.01 8.03
CA ARG A 158 -15.05 4.50 9.07
C ARG A 158 -16.30 3.92 8.41
N LEU A 159 -16.16 2.75 7.79
CA LEU A 159 -17.27 2.09 7.10
C LEU A 159 -18.35 1.60 8.07
N ALA A 160 -19.60 1.66 7.63
CA ALA A 160 -20.72 1.07 8.35
C ALA A 160 -20.62 -0.46 8.38
N PRO A 161 -21.20 -1.15 9.39
CA PRO A 161 -21.18 -2.61 9.46
C PRO A 161 -21.72 -3.31 8.20
N ALA A 162 -22.74 -2.74 7.55
CA ALA A 162 -23.29 -3.26 6.30
C ALA A 162 -22.27 -3.20 5.14
N ASP A 163 -21.53 -2.09 5.02
CA ASP A 163 -20.48 -1.94 4.00
C ASP A 163 -19.29 -2.87 4.27
N LEU A 164 -18.96 -3.12 5.54
CA LEU A 164 -17.94 -4.11 5.92
C LEU A 164 -18.36 -5.54 5.55
N ALA A 165 -19.63 -5.88 5.76
CA ALA A 165 -20.17 -7.17 5.37
C ALA A 165 -20.16 -7.35 3.84
N GLU A 166 -20.57 -6.32 3.09
CA GLU A 166 -20.51 -6.34 1.62
C GLU A 166 -19.08 -6.44 1.10
N LEU A 167 -18.14 -5.70 1.70
CA LEU A 167 -16.72 -5.81 1.38
C LEU A 167 -16.20 -7.25 1.53
N ALA A 168 -16.57 -7.94 2.61
CA ALA A 168 -16.15 -9.32 2.85
C ALA A 168 -16.69 -10.26 1.76
N VAL A 169 -18.00 -10.19 1.48
CA VAL A 169 -18.65 -11.01 0.44
C VAL A 169 -18.04 -10.75 -0.94
N LEU A 170 -17.80 -9.48 -1.27
CA LEU A 170 -17.24 -9.09 -2.56
C LEU A 170 -15.79 -9.55 -2.71
N ALA A 171 -14.99 -9.50 -1.63
CA ALA A 171 -13.61 -9.99 -1.64
C ALA A 171 -13.53 -11.52 -1.80
N GLU A 172 -14.49 -12.27 -1.26
CA GLU A 172 -14.60 -13.72 -1.46
C GLU A 172 -15.04 -14.06 -2.89
N ARG A 173 -16.03 -13.34 -3.42
CA ARG A 173 -16.54 -13.55 -4.79
C ARG A 173 -15.48 -13.24 -5.85
N LEU A 174 -14.71 -12.17 -5.67
CA LEU A 174 -13.56 -11.82 -6.52
C LEU A 174 -12.33 -12.66 -6.18
N GLY A 175 -12.51 -13.98 -6.07
CA GLY A 175 -11.46 -14.95 -5.84
C GLY A 175 -10.44 -15.03 -6.99
N ASP A 176 -9.92 -16.22 -7.26
CA ASP A 176 -9.00 -16.39 -8.39
C ASP A 176 -9.80 -16.44 -9.70
N PRO A 177 -9.47 -15.58 -10.68
CA PRO A 177 -10.22 -15.49 -11.92
C PRO A 177 -10.03 -16.79 -12.71
N ALA A 178 -11.14 -17.40 -13.13
CA ALA A 178 -11.13 -18.57 -13.99
C ALA A 178 -10.73 -18.21 -15.44
N ASP A 179 -11.10 -17.01 -15.90
CA ASP A 179 -10.79 -16.52 -17.24
C ASP A 179 -9.52 -15.63 -17.25
N PRO A 180 -8.48 -16.00 -18.02
CA PRO A 180 -7.32 -15.16 -18.25
C PRO A 180 -7.64 -13.76 -18.80
N ALA A 181 -8.71 -13.60 -19.58
CA ALA A 181 -9.13 -12.31 -20.12
C ALA A 181 -9.62 -11.34 -19.01
N GLU A 182 -10.17 -11.88 -17.92
CA GLU A 182 -10.64 -11.11 -16.77
C GLU A 182 -9.58 -10.91 -15.69
N TYR A 183 -8.45 -11.63 -15.77
CA TYR A 183 -7.42 -11.67 -14.75
C TYR A 183 -6.99 -10.27 -14.27
N GLN A 184 -6.66 -9.40 -15.23
CA GLN A 184 -6.18 -8.07 -14.91
C GLN A 184 -7.25 -7.20 -14.24
N ARG A 185 -8.52 -7.41 -14.59
CA ARG A 185 -9.66 -6.67 -14.05
C ARG A 185 -9.98 -7.10 -12.63
N VAL A 186 -10.07 -8.40 -12.38
CA VAL A 186 -10.21 -8.96 -11.02
C VAL A 186 -9.07 -8.51 -10.12
N ARG A 187 -7.83 -8.53 -10.62
CA ARG A 187 -6.66 -8.05 -9.89
C ARG A 187 -6.75 -6.58 -9.49
N GLU A 188 -7.31 -5.72 -10.35
CA GLU A 188 -7.51 -4.30 -10.05
C GLU A 188 -8.60 -4.09 -8.98
N LEU A 189 -9.74 -4.76 -9.12
CA LEU A 189 -10.81 -4.73 -8.12
C LEU A 189 -10.31 -5.21 -6.74
N ARG A 190 -9.63 -6.36 -6.69
CA ARG A 190 -9.00 -6.88 -5.46
C ARG A 190 -7.98 -5.92 -4.88
N THR A 191 -7.25 -5.18 -5.72
CA THR A 191 -6.30 -4.16 -5.24
C THR A 191 -7.03 -3.02 -4.54
N VAL A 192 -8.13 -2.53 -5.11
CA VAL A 192 -8.96 -1.49 -4.51
C VAL A 192 -9.62 -1.97 -3.21
N LEU A 193 -10.21 -3.17 -3.20
CA LEU A 193 -10.83 -3.74 -2.00
C LEU A 193 -9.84 -3.93 -0.86
N ARG A 194 -8.58 -4.27 -1.17
CA ARG A 194 -7.51 -4.31 -0.15
C ARG A 194 -7.26 -2.93 0.45
N HIS A 195 -7.22 -1.88 -0.35
CA HIS A 195 -7.07 -0.51 0.17
C HIS A 195 -8.29 -0.09 1.00
N ILE A 196 -9.50 -0.44 0.57
CA ILE A 196 -10.73 -0.23 1.35
C ILE A 196 -10.61 -0.92 2.71
N ARG A 197 -10.24 -2.21 2.73
CA ARG A 197 -10.06 -2.97 3.97
C ARG A 197 -9.00 -2.36 4.88
N THR A 198 -7.82 -2.01 4.35
CA THR A 198 -6.74 -1.38 5.12
C THR A 198 -7.14 -0.01 5.65
N ALA A 199 -7.94 0.76 4.91
CA ALA A 199 -8.46 2.03 5.39
C ALA A 199 -9.51 1.82 6.48
N ALA A 200 -10.39 0.82 6.35
CA ALA A 200 -11.45 0.51 7.29
C ALA A 200 -10.91 -0.01 8.63
N ASP A 201 -10.05 -1.01 8.53
CA ASP A 201 -9.47 -1.79 9.62
C ASP A 201 -7.94 -1.88 9.40
N PRO A 202 -7.20 -0.81 9.75
CA PRO A 202 -5.77 -0.79 9.57
C PRO A 202 -5.11 -1.83 10.47
N PRO A 203 -4.15 -2.61 9.95
CA PRO A 203 -3.44 -3.58 10.77
C PRO A 203 -2.74 -2.86 11.93
N GLU A 204 -3.01 -3.33 13.14
CA GLU A 204 -2.32 -2.83 14.33
C GLU A 204 -0.83 -3.15 14.21
N TRP A 205 0.01 -2.13 14.33
CA TRP A 205 1.45 -2.29 14.45
C TRP A 205 1.82 -2.33 15.93
N PRO A 206 2.30 -3.47 16.48
CA PRO A 206 2.60 -3.55 17.92
C PRO A 206 3.77 -2.68 18.38
N GLY A 207 4.49 -2.03 17.47
CA GLY A 207 5.54 -1.05 17.79
C GLY A 207 5.04 0.40 17.82
N ALA A 208 3.77 0.66 17.48
CA ALA A 208 3.13 1.95 17.68
C ALA A 208 2.54 1.97 19.09
N GLY A 209 3.41 1.92 20.10
CA GLY A 209 3.02 2.37 21.43
C GLY A 209 2.48 3.79 21.30
N SER A 210 1.34 4.04 21.94
CA SER A 210 0.71 5.35 22.17
C SER A 210 1.73 6.48 22.35
N GLY A 211 2.07 7.12 21.24
CA GLY A 211 3.13 8.11 21.15
C GLY A 211 3.19 8.62 19.73
N GLN A 212 2.26 9.52 19.39
CA GLN A 212 2.50 10.49 18.33
C GLN A 212 3.79 11.23 18.69
N ALA A 213 4.93 10.75 18.18
CA ALA A 213 6.08 11.61 18.02
C ALA A 213 5.72 12.56 16.87
N GLU A 214 5.22 13.73 17.25
CA GLU A 214 5.32 14.93 16.41
C GLU A 214 6.73 14.96 15.84
N VAL A 215 6.84 14.82 14.52
CA VAL A 215 8.05 15.20 13.81
C VAL A 215 8.04 16.72 13.83
N PRO A 216 8.93 17.41 14.56
CA PRO A 216 8.90 18.85 14.61
C PRO A 216 9.44 19.35 13.28
N TYR A 217 8.52 19.75 12.40
CA TYR A 217 8.85 20.72 11.35
C TYR A 217 9.06 22.07 12.04
N MET A 218 10.28 22.32 12.52
CA MET A 218 10.69 23.69 12.85
C MET A 218 10.91 24.44 11.55
N THR A 219 9.88 25.21 11.24
CA THR A 219 9.89 26.49 10.52
C THR A 219 11.26 27.14 10.41
N SER A 220 11.75 27.20 9.17
CA SER A 220 12.62 28.27 8.71
C SER A 220 11.83 29.57 8.75
N THR A 221 12.29 30.56 9.51
CA THR A 221 11.89 31.96 9.34
C THR A 221 13.15 32.80 9.46
N ALA A 222 13.21 33.80 8.59
CA ALA A 222 14.33 34.68 8.27
C ALA A 222 14.83 35.50 9.47
#